data_AF-A0A962YXW4-F1
#
_entry.id   AF-A0A962YXW4-F1
#
_cell.length_a   1.000
_cell.length_b   1.000
_cell.length_c   1.000
_cell.angle_alpha   90.00
_cell.angle_beta   90.00
_cell.angle_gamma   90.00
#
_symmetry.space_group_name_H-M   'P 1'
#
loop_
_entity.id
_entity.type
_entity.pdbx_description
1 polymer ?
#
loop_
_entity_poly.entity_id
_entity_poly.type
_entity_poly.pdbx_seq_one_letter_code
_entity_poly.pdbx_strand_id
1 'polypeptide(L)'
;MTLILTAVVGLIIGSFLNVVIVRYPKMLEQQWKEEAADYLKQPLPHKTHKINLIGPRSHCPKCRKKLKAWHNIPVISYLLLRGKCAFCKKTISPIYPIVEMLAAAVAIIVICRFGL
;
A
#
# COMPACT_ATOMS: atom_id res chain seq x y z
N MET A 1 2.86 -12.04 25.53
CA MET A 1 2.26 -12.73 24.36
C MET A 1 1.24 -11.83 23.65
N THR A 2 0.21 -11.36 24.35
CA THR A 2 -0.89 -10.55 23.80
C THR A 2 -0.45 -9.31 23.03
N LEU A 3 0.42 -8.46 23.61
CA LEU A 3 0.87 -7.22 22.97
C LEU A 3 1.60 -7.45 21.64
N ILE A 4 2.39 -8.52 21.54
CA ILE A 4 3.12 -8.88 20.32
C ILE A 4 2.13 -9.26 19.23
N LEU A 5 1.14 -10.07 19.57
CA LEU A 5 0.12 -10.55 18.63
C LEU A 5 -0.71 -9.37 18.09
N THR A 6 -1.08 -8.43 18.95
CA THR A 6 -1.77 -7.19 18.58
C THR A 6 -0.94 -6.29 17.68
N ALA A 7 0.35 -6.12 17.99
CA ALA A 7 1.25 -5.34 17.15
C ALA A 7 1.37 -5.96 15.75
N VAL A 8 1.47 -7.30 15.66
CA VAL A 8 1.50 -8.02 14.38
C VAL A 8 0.21 -7.81 13.59
N VAL A 9 -0.96 -7.93 14.23
CA VAL A 9 -2.26 -7.67 13.58
C VAL A 9 -2.35 -6.21 13.09
N GLY A 10 -1.94 -5.24 13.91
CA GLY A 10 -1.92 -3.83 13.52
C GLY A 10 -1.01 -3.55 12.32
N LEU A 11 0.15 -4.19 12.25
CA LEU A 11 1.06 -4.10 11.10
C LEU A 11 0.45 -4.72 9.82
N ILE A 12 -0.24 -5.85 9.93
CA ILE A 12 -0.95 -6.47 8.80
C ILE A 12 -2.04 -5.55 8.26
N ILE A 13 -2.86 -4.99 9.16
CA ILE A 13 -3.92 -4.05 8.80
C ILE A 13 -3.34 -2.79 8.16
N GLY A 14 -2.27 -2.21 8.74
CA GLY A 14 -1.59 -1.05 8.18
C GLY A 14 -1.04 -1.30 6.77
N SER A 15 -0.48 -2.49 6.52
CA SER A 15 0.02 -2.88 5.21
C SER A 15 -1.09 -3.00 4.16
N PHE A 16 -2.26 -3.51 4.55
CA PHE A 16 -3.44 -3.52 3.69
C PHE A 16 -3.96 -2.11 3.41
N LEU A 17 -4.04 -1.24 4.42
CA LEU A 17 -4.47 0.16 4.25
C LEU A 17 -3.56 0.91 3.27
N ASN A 18 -2.24 0.67 3.31
CA ASN A 18 -1.31 1.23 2.33
C ASN A 18 -1.66 0.86 0.88
N VAL A 19 -2.14 -0.38 0.64
CA VAL A 19 -2.61 -0.81 -0.69
C VAL A 19 -3.89 -0.07 -1.09
N VAL A 20 -4.84 0.04 -0.17
CA VAL A 20 -6.13 0.71 -0.41
C VAL A 20 -5.92 2.19 -0.72
N ILE A 21 -5.17 2.92 0.12
CA ILE A 21 -4.91 4.37 -0.04
C ILE A 21 -4.32 4.69 -1.40
N VAL A 22 -3.39 3.86 -1.89
CA VAL A 22 -2.70 4.13 -3.17
C VAL A 22 -3.52 3.71 -4.39
N ARG A 23 -4.29 2.63 -4.29
CA ARG A 23 -4.94 2.00 -5.46
C ARG A 23 -6.39 2.43 -5.64
N TYR A 24 -7.13 2.60 -4.56
CA TYR A 24 -8.56 2.91 -4.61
C TYR A 24 -8.89 4.19 -5.40
N PRO A 25 -8.23 5.35 -5.20
CA PRO A 25 -8.55 6.55 -5.98
C PRO A 25 -8.29 6.37 -7.48
N LYS A 26 -7.25 5.61 -7.83
CA LYS A 26 -6.93 5.32 -9.23
C LYS A 26 -7.96 4.42 -9.90
N MET A 27 -8.55 3.49 -9.15
CA MET A 27 -9.63 2.63 -9.65
C MET A 27 -10.88 3.45 -9.93
N LEU A 28 -11.24 4.36 -9.02
CA LEU A 28 -12.38 5.28 -9.21
C LEU A 28 -12.16 6.21 -10.39
N GLU A 29 -10.96 6.79 -10.55
CA GLU A 29 -10.64 7.64 -11.71
C GLU A 29 -10.70 6.87 -13.04
N GLN A 30 -10.26 5.60 -13.05
CA GLN A 30 -10.36 4.75 -14.24
C GLN A 30 -11.82 4.44 -14.59
N GLN A 31 -12.61 4.06 -13.59
CA GLN A 31 -14.04 3.77 -13.76
C GLN A 31 -14.79 5.02 -14.25
N TRP A 32 -14.55 6.17 -13.64
CA TRP A 32 -15.16 7.44 -14.06
C TRP A 32 -14.83 7.78 -15.52
N LYS A 33 -13.58 7.56 -15.95
CA LYS A 33 -13.17 7.81 -17.35
C LYS A 33 -13.83 6.85 -18.32
N GLU A 34 -14.01 5.59 -17.95
CA GLU A 34 -14.72 4.59 -18.73
C GLU A 34 -16.20 4.96 -18.89
N GLU A 35 -16.87 5.36 -17.80
CA GLU A 35 -18.27 5.80 -17.81
C GLU A 35 -18.46 7.09 -18.62
N ALA A 36 -17.58 8.07 -18.47
CA ALA A 36 -17.63 9.32 -19.24
C ALA A 36 -17.40 9.09 -20.74
N ALA A 37 -16.49 8.19 -21.11
CA ALA A 37 -16.22 7.83 -22.50
C ALA A 37 -17.44 7.16 -23.16
N ASP A 38 -18.12 6.26 -22.43
CA ASP A 38 -19.34 5.60 -22.89
C ASP A 38 -20.50 6.60 -23.07
N TYR A 39 -20.69 7.48 -22.08
CA TYR A 39 -21.70 8.54 -22.13
C TYR A 39 -21.50 9.51 -23.30
N LEU A 40 -20.24 9.91 -23.55
CA LEU A 40 -19.88 10.83 -24.64
C LEU A 40 -19.71 10.13 -26.00
N LYS A 41 -19.80 8.79 -26.06
CA LYS A 41 -19.51 7.96 -27.24
C LYS A 41 -18.13 8.28 -27.86
N GLN A 42 -17.17 8.67 -27.02
CA GLN A 42 -15.80 8.98 -27.45
C GLN A 42 -14.87 7.83 -27.03
N PRO A 43 -13.95 7.40 -27.91
CA PRO A 43 -12.98 6.37 -27.54
C PRO A 43 -12.03 6.89 -26.45
N LEU A 44 -11.74 6.05 -25.47
CA LEU A 44 -10.72 6.34 -24.45
C LEU A 44 -9.38 6.67 -25.14
N PRO A 45 -8.71 7.78 -24.75
CA PRO A 45 -7.48 8.24 -25.42
C PRO A 45 -6.30 7.26 -25.28
N HIS A 46 -6.36 6.30 -24.35
CA HIS A 46 -5.35 5.25 -24.22
C HIS A 46 -5.96 3.98 -23.61
N LYS A 47 -5.50 2.79 -24.02
CA LYS A 47 -5.81 1.53 -23.32
C LYS A 47 -5.30 1.61 -21.88
N THR A 48 -6.18 1.80 -20.92
CA THR A 48 -5.86 1.77 -19.48
C THR A 48 -5.68 0.32 -19.05
N HIS A 49 -4.55 0.02 -18.40
CA HIS A 49 -4.40 -1.24 -17.70
C HIS A 49 -5.34 -1.23 -16.50
N LYS A 50 -6.27 -2.20 -16.40
CA LYS A 50 -7.12 -2.37 -15.21
C LYS A 50 -6.24 -2.55 -13.97
N ILE A 51 -6.34 -1.59 -13.05
CA ILE A 51 -5.73 -1.68 -11.72
C ILE A 51 -6.80 -2.23 -10.79
N ASN A 52 -6.45 -3.27 -10.02
CA ASN A 52 -7.31 -3.84 -8.98
C ASN A 52 -6.59 -3.77 -7.62
N LEU A 53 -7.31 -4.04 -6.54
CA LEU A 53 -6.70 -4.17 -5.21
C LEU A 53 -5.64 -5.29 -5.19
N ILE A 54 -5.87 -6.37 -5.94
CA ILE A 54 -4.98 -7.56 -5.99
C ILE A 54 -3.81 -7.36 -6.98
N GLY A 55 -3.99 -6.60 -8.05
CA GLY A 55 -3.04 -6.51 -9.16
C GLY A 55 -2.88 -5.09 -9.70
N PRO A 56 -1.71 -4.69 -10.22
CA PRO A 56 -0.52 -5.51 -10.45
C PRO A 56 0.28 -5.78 -9.16
N ARG A 57 1.23 -6.72 -9.22
CA ARG A 57 2.17 -6.96 -8.10
C ARG A 57 2.85 -5.65 -7.70
N SER A 58 3.35 -5.55 -6.48
CA SER A 58 4.09 -4.37 -6.04
C SER A 58 5.33 -4.20 -6.93
N HIS A 59 5.42 -3.07 -7.62
CA HIS A 59 6.60 -2.69 -8.37
C HIS A 59 7.15 -1.40 -7.79
N CYS A 60 8.47 -1.23 -7.83
CA CYS A 60 9.07 0.04 -7.43
C CYS A 60 8.56 1.16 -8.36
N PRO A 61 8.07 2.29 -7.83
CA PRO A 61 7.55 3.40 -8.65
C PRO A 61 8.61 4.04 -9.53
N LYS A 62 9.91 3.88 -9.19
CA LYS A 62 11.03 4.47 -9.94
C LYS A 62 11.62 3.51 -10.97
N CYS A 63 11.89 2.25 -10.60
CA CYS A 63 12.57 1.30 -11.49
C CYS A 63 11.64 0.25 -12.12
N ARG A 64 10.35 0.21 -11.74
CA ARG A 64 9.33 -0.74 -12.22
C ARG A 64 9.70 -2.22 -12.09
N LYS A 65 10.76 -2.57 -11.34
CA LYS A 65 11.06 -3.98 -11.02
C LYS A 65 10.04 -4.51 -10.01
N LYS A 66 9.63 -5.76 -10.22
CA LYS A 66 8.79 -6.54 -9.30
C LYS A 66 9.51 -6.66 -7.96
N LEU A 67 8.89 -6.19 -6.89
CA LEU A 67 9.36 -6.41 -5.53
C LEU A 67 9.00 -7.85 -5.13
N LYS A 68 9.97 -8.57 -4.53
CA LYS A 68 9.69 -9.86 -3.88
C LYS A 68 8.73 -9.63 -2.69
N ALA A 69 7.92 -10.62 -2.35
CA ALA A 69 6.94 -10.54 -1.26
C ALA A 69 7.55 -10.09 0.07
N TRP A 70 8.78 -10.50 0.38
CA TRP A 70 9.52 -10.08 1.58
C TRP A 70 9.90 -8.59 1.61
N HIS A 71 9.98 -7.92 0.45
CA HIS A 71 10.17 -6.46 0.39
C HIS A 71 8.86 -5.68 0.58
N ASN A 72 7.71 -6.35 0.52
CA ASN A 72 6.41 -5.74 0.79
C ASN A 72 6.05 -5.66 2.26
N ILE A 73 6.93 -6.08 3.20
CA ILE A 73 6.69 -5.98 4.64
C ILE A 73 7.24 -4.62 5.09
N PRO A 74 6.46 -3.53 5.06
CA PRO A 74 7.02 -2.21 4.83
C PRO A 74 7.84 -1.68 6.00
N VAL A 75 7.44 -1.86 7.26
CA VAL A 75 8.30 -1.51 8.41
C VAL A 75 9.62 -2.31 8.41
N ILE A 76 9.56 -3.63 8.27
CA ILE A 76 10.76 -4.51 8.35
C ILE A 76 11.68 -4.27 7.15
N SER A 77 11.12 -4.19 5.94
CA SER A 77 11.88 -3.98 4.72
C SER A 77 12.43 -2.56 4.64
N TYR A 78 11.71 -1.55 5.12
CA TYR A 78 12.20 -0.17 5.16
C TYR A 78 13.36 -0.01 6.13
N LEU A 79 13.31 -0.65 7.31
CA LEU A 79 14.41 -0.63 8.27
C LEU A 79 15.65 -1.33 7.72
N LEU A 80 15.48 -2.54 7.16
CA LEU A 80 16.57 -3.34 6.57
C LEU A 80 17.18 -2.69 5.33
N LEU A 81 16.36 -2.07 4.48
CA LEU A 81 16.80 -1.40 3.25
C LEU A 81 17.16 0.08 3.46
N ARG A 82 17.12 0.58 4.71
CA ARG A 82 17.37 1.98 5.09
C ARG A 82 16.57 2.99 4.24
N GLY A 83 15.29 2.68 4.02
CA GLY A 83 14.37 3.52 3.24
C GLY A 83 14.67 3.60 1.75
N LYS A 84 15.50 2.70 1.20
CA LYS A 84 15.88 2.66 -0.22
C LYS A 84 15.32 1.43 -0.91
N CYS A 85 15.07 1.53 -2.21
CA CYS A 85 14.72 0.35 -3.01
C CYS A 85 15.92 -0.60 -3.12
N ALA A 86 15.69 -1.91 -2.91
CA ALA A 86 16.71 -2.95 -3.02
C ALA A 86 17.45 -2.99 -4.38
N PHE A 87 16.81 -2.54 -5.46
CA PHE A 87 17.37 -2.60 -6.81
C PHE A 87 17.97 -1.28 -7.28
N CYS A 88 17.26 -0.16 -7.11
CA CYS A 88 17.68 1.13 -7.65
C CYS A 88 18.24 2.09 -6.60
N LYS A 89 18.30 1.69 -5.32
CA LYS A 89 18.76 2.49 -4.18
C LYS A 89 18.08 3.85 -3.99
N LYS A 90 17.01 4.12 -4.76
CA LYS A 90 16.24 5.36 -4.70
C LYS A 90 15.36 5.36 -3.45
N THR A 91 15.19 6.52 -2.84
CA THR A 91 14.41 6.69 -1.61
C THR A 91 12.94 6.37 -1.84
N ILE A 92 12.37 5.63 -0.91
CA ILE A 92 10.95 5.31 -0.84
C ILE A 92 10.30 6.30 0.13
N SER A 93 9.10 6.79 -0.20
CA SER A 93 8.38 7.75 0.65
C SER A 93 8.18 7.19 2.07
N PRO A 94 8.46 7.96 3.12
CA PRO A 94 8.28 7.52 4.51
C PRO A 94 6.81 7.39 4.91
N ILE A 95 5.86 7.85 4.08
CA ILE A 95 4.42 7.71 4.34
C ILE A 95 4.03 6.25 4.58
N TYR A 96 4.62 5.31 3.84
CA TYR A 96 4.30 3.88 3.94
C TYR A 96 4.61 3.28 5.32
N PRO A 97 5.86 3.37 5.85
CA PRO A 97 6.15 2.88 7.19
C PRO A 97 5.44 3.69 8.29
N ILE A 98 5.16 4.98 8.08
CA ILE A 98 4.44 5.80 9.07
C ILE A 98 3.02 5.29 9.29
N VAL A 99 2.26 5.04 8.22
CA VAL A 99 0.87 4.54 8.33
C VAL A 99 0.82 3.19 9.06
N GLU A 100 1.80 2.31 8.83
CA GLU A 100 1.88 1.02 9.52
C GLU A 100 2.25 1.14 10.99
N MET A 101 3.22 1.99 11.33
CA MET A 101 3.56 2.23 12.73
C MET A 101 2.40 2.88 13.48
N LEU A 102 1.66 3.79 12.84
CA LEU A 102 0.46 4.37 13.41
C LEU A 102 -0.63 3.32 13.63
N ALA A 103 -0.87 2.43 12.66
CA ALA A 103 -1.85 1.35 12.82
C ALA A 103 -1.47 0.40 13.97
N ALA A 104 -0.20 0.01 14.09
CA ALA A 104 0.30 -0.79 15.20
C ALA A 104 0.20 -0.05 16.54
N ALA A 105 0.56 1.24 16.59
CA ALA A 105 0.45 2.06 17.79
C ALA A 105 -1.00 2.21 18.26
N VAL A 106 -1.93 2.49 17.34
CA VAL A 106 -3.36 2.56 17.65
C VAL A 106 -3.87 1.23 18.20
N ALA A 107 -3.51 0.10 17.58
CA ALA A 107 -3.91 -1.22 18.07
C ALA A 107 -3.40 -1.50 19.49
N ILE A 108 -2.15 -1.13 19.78
CA ILE A 108 -1.57 -1.23 21.14
C ILE A 108 -2.30 -0.31 22.12
N ILE A 109 -2.54 0.95 21.75
CA ILE A 109 -3.24 1.93 22.60
C ILE A 109 -4.64 1.42 22.95
N VAL A 110 -5.38 0.87 21.98
CA VAL A 110 -6.72 0.32 22.20
C VAL A 110 -6.66 -0.81 23.25
N ILE A 111 -5.75 -1.76 23.12
CA ILE A 111 -5.65 -2.86 24.08
C ILE A 111 -5.13 -2.41 25.45
N CYS A 112 -4.18 -1.47 25.50
CA CYS A 112 -3.70 -0.93 26.77
C CYS A 112 -4.79 -0.12 27.49
N ARG A 113 -5.71 0.52 26.75
CA ARG A 113 -6.77 1.37 27.31
C ARG A 113 -8.02 0.59 27.72
N PHE A 114 -8.43 -0.36 26.89
CA PHE A 114 -9.68 -1.12 27.07
C PHE A 114 -9.46 -2.54 27.61
N GLY A 115 -8.19 -2.96 27.75
CA GLY A 115 -7.85 -4.30 28.18
C GLY A 115 -8.13 -5.34 27.10
N LEU A 116 -7.95 -6.60 27.50
CA LEU A 116 -8.52 -7.77 26.83
C LEU A 116 -9.58 -8.34 27.75
#